data_AF-A0A0Q8D5C1-F1
#
_entry.id   AF-A0A0Q8D5C1-F1
#
_cell.length_a   1.000
_cell.length_b   1.000
_cell.length_c   1.000
_cell.angle_alpha   90.00
_cell.angle_beta   90.00
_cell.angle_gamma   90.00
#
_symmetry.space_group_name_H-M   'P 1'
#
loop_
_entity.id
_entity.type
_entity.pdbx_description
1 polymer ?
#
loop_
_entity_poly.entity_id
_entity_poly.type
_entity_poly.pdbx_seq_one_letter_code
_entity_poly.pdbx_strand_id
1 'polypeptide(L)'
;MMVRKLLAIFLSLFSAGAYSHEYQTGQIWQYKTRPGEEQSRLYIAKVETLSNGELAFHIYLDNLRISNERLPGQVQTELPHAPVSTKTLDLSVIKLQGSTANPPDVSEGYAAWREAYDAGEGGVFTIPVSQIVDFIEEVARQHLGTPPNNSFKPKPLRGSA
;
A
#
# COMPACT_ATOMS: atom_id res chain seq x y z
N MET A 1 19.80 28.61 57.54
CA MET A 1 19.14 29.55 56.60
C MET A 1 19.84 29.40 55.25
N MET A 2 19.58 28.36 54.48
CA MET A 2 18.51 28.19 53.49
C MET A 2 18.52 29.22 52.36
N VAL A 3 19.18 28.89 51.24
CA VAL A 3 18.71 29.29 49.90
C VAL A 3 18.83 28.07 48.99
N ARG A 4 17.68 27.65 48.48
CA ARG A 4 17.42 26.42 47.73
C ARG A 4 17.94 26.53 46.30
N LYS A 5 18.48 25.42 45.77
CA LYS A 5 18.87 25.23 44.37
C LYS A 5 17.66 25.44 43.45
N LEU A 6 17.73 26.40 42.53
CA LEU A 6 16.83 26.50 41.39
C LEU A 6 17.35 25.59 40.27
N LEU A 7 16.76 24.41 40.16
CA LEU A 7 16.91 23.53 39.00
C LEU A 7 15.88 24.00 37.96
N ALA A 8 16.34 24.69 36.92
CA ALA A 8 15.51 25.02 35.77
C ALA A 8 15.30 23.75 34.92
N ILE A 9 14.11 23.14 35.04
CA ILE A 9 13.67 22.07 34.16
C ILE A 9 13.24 22.73 32.85
N PHE A 10 14.10 22.66 31.83
CA PHE A 10 13.70 22.92 30.44
C PHE A 10 12.82 21.76 29.98
N LEU A 11 11.51 21.90 30.16
CA LEU A 11 10.53 20.99 29.59
C LEU A 11 10.40 21.33 28.10
N SER A 12 11.31 20.79 27.29
CA SER A 12 11.16 20.80 25.83
C SER A 12 9.91 20.00 25.48
N LEU A 13 8.80 20.71 25.25
CA LEU A 13 7.64 20.19 24.56
C LEU A 13 8.08 19.81 23.14
N PHE A 14 8.54 18.57 22.98
CA PHE A 14 8.65 17.95 21.67
C PHE A 14 7.21 17.69 21.22
N SER A 15 6.59 18.69 20.60
CA SER A 15 5.39 18.46 19.81
C SER A 15 5.80 17.53 18.68
N ALA A 16 5.61 16.24 18.88
CA ALA A 16 5.54 15.28 17.79
C ALA A 16 4.30 15.65 16.99
N GLY A 17 4.41 16.67 16.13
CA GLY A 17 3.47 16.87 15.06
C GLY A 17 3.46 15.56 14.28
N ALA A 18 2.33 14.86 14.30
CA ALA A 18 2.10 13.80 13.35
C ALA A 18 2.08 14.48 11.97
N TYR A 19 3.24 14.52 11.32
CA TYR A 19 3.33 14.90 9.92
C TYR A 19 2.56 13.83 9.15
N SER A 20 1.29 14.10 8.86
CA SER A 20 0.57 13.35 7.84
C SER A 20 1.32 13.58 6.55
N HIS A 21 1.90 12.52 5.99
CA HIS A 21 2.60 12.61 4.73
C HIS A 21 1.56 12.79 3.63
N GLU A 22 1.68 13.87 2.86
CA GLU A 22 0.82 14.02 1.68
C GLU A 22 1.35 13.09 0.59
N TYR A 23 0.62 12.00 0.37
CA TYR A 23 0.93 11.02 -0.67
C TYR A 23 0.49 11.54 -2.03
N GLN A 24 1.39 11.49 -3.00
CA GLN A 24 1.17 12.08 -4.32
C GLN A 24 1.63 11.13 -5.43
N THR A 25 0.98 11.24 -6.59
CA THR A 25 1.38 10.53 -7.81
C THR A 25 2.85 10.78 -8.12
N GLY A 26 3.55 9.73 -8.55
CA GLY A 26 4.96 9.77 -8.92
C GLY A 26 5.92 9.58 -7.75
N GLN A 27 5.47 9.60 -6.49
CA GLN A 27 6.35 9.34 -5.35
C GLN A 27 6.86 7.88 -5.34
N ILE A 28 8.13 7.72 -4.95
CA ILE A 28 8.83 6.44 -4.84
C ILE A 28 9.27 6.25 -3.40
N TRP A 29 8.89 5.12 -2.81
CA TRP A 29 9.04 4.84 -1.39
C TRP A 29 9.84 3.57 -1.15
N GLN A 30 10.69 3.63 -0.12
CA GLN A 30 11.08 2.43 0.62
C GLN A 30 9.95 2.08 1.58
N TYR A 31 9.64 0.79 1.72
CA TYR A 31 8.57 0.29 2.58
C TYR A 31 9.03 -0.95 3.35
N LYS A 32 8.20 -1.42 4.29
CA LYS A 32 8.43 -2.65 5.06
C LYS A 32 8.16 -3.85 4.16
N THR A 33 9.21 -4.38 3.55
CA THR A 33 9.15 -5.52 2.61
C THR A 33 9.05 -6.85 3.35
N ARG A 34 8.88 -7.94 2.60
CA ARG A 34 9.15 -9.29 3.12
C ARG A 34 10.67 -9.50 3.25
N PRO A 35 11.14 -10.45 4.07
CA PRO A 35 12.55 -10.77 4.17
C PRO A 35 13.15 -11.16 2.81
N GLY A 36 14.29 -10.58 2.44
CA GLY A 36 14.98 -10.85 1.18
C GLY A 36 14.50 -10.03 -0.01
N GLU A 37 13.52 -9.13 0.18
CA GLU A 37 13.00 -8.22 -0.85
C GLU A 37 13.31 -6.76 -0.55
N GLU A 38 14.34 -6.45 0.24
CA GLU A 38 14.62 -5.10 0.75
C GLU A 38 14.96 -4.07 -0.33
N GLN A 39 15.25 -4.55 -1.56
CA GLN A 39 15.45 -3.71 -2.74
C GLN A 39 14.14 -3.32 -3.44
N SER A 40 13.01 -3.94 -3.05
CA SER A 40 11.70 -3.62 -3.60
C SER A 40 11.27 -2.19 -3.29
N ARG A 41 10.63 -1.55 -4.27
CA ARG A 41 10.21 -0.15 -4.20
C ARG A 41 8.72 -0.05 -4.43
N LEU A 42 8.08 0.87 -3.70
CA LEU A 42 6.68 1.22 -3.90
C LEU A 42 6.58 2.52 -4.70
N TYR A 43 5.83 2.49 -5.79
CA TYR A 43 5.51 3.65 -6.61
C TYR A 43 4.04 4.00 -6.42
N ILE A 44 3.74 5.27 -6.14
CA ILE A 44 2.36 5.76 -6.20
C ILE A 44 2.09 6.14 -7.65
N ALA A 45 1.49 5.24 -8.41
CA ALA A 45 1.28 5.42 -9.84
C ALA A 45 0.10 6.35 -10.16
N LYS A 46 -0.94 6.32 -9.32
CA LYS A 46 -2.10 7.21 -9.42
C LYS A 46 -2.72 7.43 -8.05
N VAL A 47 -3.23 8.63 -7.82
CA VAL A 47 -4.08 8.99 -6.68
C VAL A 47 -5.44 9.41 -7.20
N GLU A 48 -6.49 9.02 -6.51
CA GLU A 48 -7.85 9.45 -6.82
C GLU A 48 -8.74 9.53 -5.59
N THR A 49 -9.76 10.36 -5.69
CA THR A 49 -10.82 10.47 -4.69
C THR A 49 -11.98 9.58 -5.11
N LEU A 50 -12.34 8.66 -4.24
CA LEU A 50 -13.45 7.74 -4.42
C LEU A 50 -14.79 8.47 -4.19
N SER A 51 -15.89 7.85 -4.64
CA SER A 51 -17.25 8.37 -4.50
C SER A 51 -17.68 8.64 -3.04
N ASN A 52 -17.07 7.94 -2.08
CA ASN A 52 -17.29 8.14 -0.64
C ASN A 52 -16.40 9.23 -0.01
N GLY A 53 -15.57 9.92 -0.81
CA GLY A 53 -14.64 10.95 -0.36
C GLY A 53 -13.30 10.43 0.19
N GLU A 54 -13.09 9.11 0.26
CA GLU A 54 -11.81 8.54 0.65
C GLU A 54 -10.81 8.57 -0.52
N LEU A 55 -9.51 8.48 -0.22
CA LEU A 55 -8.46 8.39 -1.23
C LEU A 55 -8.11 6.93 -1.53
N ALA A 56 -8.00 6.61 -2.82
CA ALA A 56 -7.34 5.40 -3.29
C ALA A 56 -5.98 5.74 -3.93
N PHE A 57 -4.98 4.97 -3.55
CA PHE A 57 -3.64 5.04 -4.09
C PHE A 57 -3.39 3.78 -4.91
N HIS A 58 -3.25 3.92 -6.22
CA HIS A 58 -2.88 2.81 -7.08
C HIS A 58 -1.37 2.70 -7.08
N ILE A 59 -0.87 1.62 -6.47
CA ILE A 59 0.55 1.38 -6.34
C ILE A 59 1.04 0.34 -7.35
N TYR A 60 2.31 0.47 -7.68
CA TYR A 60 3.11 -0.50 -8.41
C TYR A 60 4.32 -0.88 -7.55
N LEU A 61 4.72 -2.15 -7.55
CA LEU A 61 5.92 -2.63 -6.85
C LEU A 61 6.89 -3.29 -7.84
N ASP A 62 8.19 -3.02 -7.71
CA ASP A 62 9.26 -3.72 -8.45
C ASP A 62 10.23 -4.46 -7.51
N ASN A 63 11.18 -5.20 -8.10
CA ASN A 63 12.28 -5.86 -7.40
C ASN A 63 11.84 -6.77 -6.23
N LEU A 64 10.70 -7.43 -6.40
CA LEU A 64 10.18 -8.46 -5.50
C LEU A 64 10.13 -9.82 -6.19
N ARG A 65 9.65 -10.86 -5.50
CA ARG A 65 9.57 -12.22 -6.04
C ARG A 65 8.23 -12.84 -5.65
N ILE A 66 7.28 -12.83 -6.57
CA ILE A 66 5.98 -13.51 -6.40
C ILE A 66 6.05 -14.84 -7.13
N SER A 67 5.87 -15.95 -6.43
CA SER A 67 5.70 -17.26 -7.08
C SER A 67 4.40 -17.26 -7.90
N ASN A 68 4.52 -17.54 -9.19
CA ASN A 68 3.39 -17.55 -10.12
C ASN A 68 3.60 -18.67 -11.15
N GLU A 69 3.01 -19.84 -10.88
CA GLU A 69 3.18 -21.06 -11.69
C GLU A 69 2.70 -20.93 -13.14
N ARG A 70 1.95 -19.87 -13.46
CA ARG A 70 1.42 -19.60 -14.79
C ARG A 70 2.42 -18.93 -15.72
N LEU A 71 3.52 -18.39 -15.19
CA LEU A 71 4.54 -17.69 -15.96
C LEU A 71 5.70 -18.61 -16.35
N PRO A 72 6.33 -18.39 -17.52
CA PRO A 72 7.64 -18.97 -17.82
C PRO A 72 8.65 -18.60 -16.72
N GLY A 73 9.31 -19.60 -16.13
CA GLY A 73 10.21 -19.38 -14.98
C GLY A 73 9.51 -19.25 -13.62
N GLN A 74 8.17 -19.32 -13.58
CA GLN A 74 7.32 -19.42 -12.39
C GLN A 74 7.47 -18.31 -11.34
N VAL A 75 8.11 -17.20 -11.70
CA VAL A 75 8.38 -16.07 -10.81
C VAL A 75 8.02 -14.77 -11.52
N GLN A 76 7.22 -13.95 -10.85
CA GLN A 76 6.89 -12.59 -11.24
C GLN A 76 7.70 -11.62 -10.37
N THR A 77 8.34 -10.62 -10.98
CA THR A 77 9.26 -9.70 -10.28
C THR A 77 8.66 -8.35 -9.92
N GLU A 78 7.38 -8.17 -10.24
CA GLU A 78 6.64 -6.93 -10.06
C GLU A 78 5.22 -7.22 -9.57
N LEU A 79 4.59 -6.27 -8.88
CA LEU A 79 3.14 -6.23 -8.68
C LEU A 79 2.61 -5.06 -9.50
N PRO A 80 2.06 -5.30 -10.71
CA PRO A 80 1.74 -4.22 -11.64
C PRO A 80 0.70 -3.23 -11.12
N HIS A 81 -0.25 -3.68 -10.31
CA HIS A 81 -1.30 -2.82 -9.78
C HIS A 81 -1.87 -3.37 -8.48
N ALA A 82 -1.93 -2.52 -7.46
CA ALA A 82 -2.73 -2.75 -6.27
C ALA A 82 -3.34 -1.43 -5.77
N PRO A 83 -4.66 -1.31 -5.63
CA PRO A 83 -5.30 -0.14 -5.02
C PRO A 83 -5.25 -0.25 -3.49
N VAL A 84 -4.73 0.77 -2.83
CA VAL A 84 -4.54 0.80 -1.37
C VAL A 84 -5.09 2.07 -0.74
N SER A 85 -5.45 1.99 0.54
CA SER A 85 -5.88 3.14 1.36
C SER A 85 -4.71 3.96 1.92
N THR A 86 -4.97 5.18 2.41
CA THR A 86 -4.00 5.97 3.19
C THR A 86 -3.43 5.17 4.36
N LYS A 87 -4.31 4.45 5.10
CA LYS A 87 -3.92 3.60 6.23
C LYS A 87 -2.89 2.55 5.83
N THR A 88 -3.06 1.93 4.66
CA THR A 88 -2.09 0.96 4.14
C THR A 88 -0.73 1.59 3.92
N LEU A 89 -0.67 2.78 3.32
CA LEU A 89 0.60 3.49 3.13
C LEU A 89 1.24 3.83 4.48
N ASP A 90 0.47 4.38 5.43
CA ASP A 90 0.96 4.74 6.78
C ASP A 90 1.56 3.54 7.54
N LEU A 91 0.97 2.36 7.37
CA LEU A 91 1.49 1.14 8.00
C LEU A 91 2.75 0.61 7.31
N SER A 92 2.98 0.96 6.04
CA SER A 92 3.93 0.29 5.16
C SER A 92 5.18 1.10 4.84
N VAL A 93 5.04 2.38 4.51
CA VAL A 93 6.17 3.17 4.01
C VAL A 93 7.15 3.53 5.14
N ILE A 94 8.42 3.65 4.78
CA ILE A 94 9.52 3.96 5.71
C ILE A 94 10.14 5.30 5.35
N LYS A 95 10.52 5.47 4.08
CA LYS A 95 11.29 6.63 3.63
C LYS A 95 10.96 6.98 2.19
N LEU A 96 10.64 8.26 1.94
CA LEU A 96 10.53 8.80 0.59
C LEU A 96 11.93 8.80 -0.05
N GLN A 97 12.04 8.18 -1.21
CA GLN A 97 13.32 8.03 -1.91
C GLN A 97 13.44 9.00 -3.09
N GLY A 98 12.32 9.50 -3.58
CA GLY A 98 12.27 10.46 -4.67
C GLY A 98 10.90 10.49 -5.33
N SER A 99 10.84 11.12 -6.49
CA SER A 99 9.64 11.19 -7.32
C SER A 99 10.01 11.10 -8.81
N THR A 100 9.07 10.65 -9.63
CA THR A 100 9.16 10.64 -11.09
C THR A 100 7.97 11.39 -11.70
N ALA A 101 8.22 12.08 -12.81
CA ALA A 101 7.14 12.67 -13.63
C ALA A 101 6.40 11.60 -14.46
N ASN A 102 7.03 10.45 -14.69
CA ASN A 102 6.50 9.33 -15.45
C ASN A 102 6.43 8.11 -14.52
N PRO A 103 5.36 7.96 -13.72
CA PRO A 103 5.16 6.76 -12.92
C PRO A 103 4.95 5.51 -13.82
N PRO A 104 5.13 4.29 -13.28
CA PRO A 104 4.76 3.06 -13.97
C PRO A 104 3.32 3.09 -14.48
N ASP A 105 3.10 2.55 -15.69
CA ASP A 105 1.77 2.44 -16.27
C ASP A 105 0.98 1.32 -15.57
N VAL A 106 -0.14 1.69 -14.96
CA VAL A 106 -1.05 0.78 -14.26
C VAL A 106 -2.43 0.69 -14.95
N SER A 107 -2.54 1.17 -16.18
CA SER A 107 -3.81 1.36 -16.89
C SER A 107 -4.64 0.08 -17.03
N GLU A 108 -4.01 -1.06 -17.33
CA GLU A 108 -4.69 -2.35 -17.48
C GLU A 108 -5.35 -2.79 -16.16
N GLY A 109 -4.57 -2.90 -15.07
CA GLY A 109 -5.10 -3.27 -13.76
C GLY A 109 -6.08 -2.23 -13.21
N TYR A 110 -5.83 -0.95 -13.47
CA TYR A 110 -6.74 0.13 -13.10
C TYR A 110 -8.11 0.00 -13.77
N ALA A 111 -8.16 -0.29 -15.08
CA ALA A 111 -9.43 -0.44 -15.80
C ALA A 111 -10.27 -1.59 -15.21
N ALA A 112 -9.64 -2.75 -14.98
CA ALA A 112 -10.31 -3.90 -14.37
C ALA A 112 -10.80 -3.60 -12.94
N TRP A 113 -9.97 -2.94 -12.13
CA TRP A 113 -10.38 -2.53 -10.79
C TRP A 113 -11.51 -1.49 -10.80
N ARG A 114 -11.46 -0.52 -11.71
CA ARG A 114 -12.49 0.53 -11.83
C ARG A 114 -13.85 -0.08 -12.13
N GLU A 115 -13.91 -1.00 -13.09
CA GLU A 115 -15.13 -1.74 -13.41
C GLU A 115 -15.69 -2.48 -12.18
N ALA A 116 -14.84 -3.22 -11.46
CA ALA A 116 -15.25 -3.92 -10.24
C ALA A 116 -15.70 -2.95 -9.13
N TYR A 117 -14.99 -1.84 -8.95
CA TYR A 117 -15.32 -0.82 -7.95
C TYR A 117 -16.68 -0.19 -8.23
N ASP A 118 -16.94 0.19 -9.47
CA ASP A 118 -18.21 0.79 -9.89
C ASP A 118 -19.38 -0.21 -9.76
N ALA A 119 -19.11 -1.52 -9.90
CA ALA A 119 -20.06 -2.60 -9.61
C ALA A 119 -20.24 -2.90 -8.10
N GLY A 120 -19.46 -2.28 -7.22
CA GLY A 120 -19.49 -2.53 -5.77
C GLY A 120 -18.80 -3.82 -5.32
N GLU A 121 -18.05 -4.46 -6.22
CA GLU A 121 -17.30 -5.70 -5.99
C GLU A 121 -15.81 -5.42 -5.73
N GLY A 122 -15.33 -4.25 -6.17
CA GLY A 122 -13.97 -3.76 -5.97
C GLY A 122 -13.83 -2.91 -4.71
N GLY A 123 -12.59 -2.77 -4.26
CA GLY A 123 -12.25 -1.94 -3.10
C GLY A 123 -10.76 -1.67 -3.02
N VAL A 124 -10.31 -1.11 -1.91
CA VAL A 124 -8.88 -0.87 -1.63
C VAL A 124 -8.38 -1.82 -0.55
N PHE A 125 -7.10 -2.21 -0.62
CA PHE A 125 -6.47 -2.91 0.49
C PHE A 125 -6.27 -1.96 1.69
N THR A 126 -6.45 -2.52 2.90
CA THR A 126 -6.34 -1.81 4.19
C THR A 126 -5.33 -2.47 5.16
N ILE A 127 -4.53 -3.38 4.63
CA ILE A 127 -3.48 -4.15 5.33
C ILE A 127 -2.09 -3.70 4.83
N PRO A 128 -1.00 -3.95 5.58
CA PRO A 128 0.36 -3.61 5.14
C PRO A 128 0.71 -4.19 3.75
N VAL A 129 1.50 -3.45 2.97
CA VAL A 129 1.86 -3.82 1.59
C VAL A 129 2.54 -5.19 1.51
N SER A 130 3.39 -5.55 2.46
CA SER A 130 4.00 -6.89 2.49
C SER A 130 2.97 -8.02 2.59
N GLN A 131 1.88 -7.81 3.34
CA GLN A 131 0.79 -8.79 3.43
C GLN A 131 -0.06 -8.83 2.15
N ILE A 132 -0.15 -7.72 1.40
CA ILE A 132 -0.77 -7.72 0.07
C ILE A 132 0.05 -8.62 -0.87
N VAL A 133 1.38 -8.52 -0.85
CA VAL A 133 2.25 -9.38 -1.68
C VAL A 133 2.04 -10.86 -1.32
N ASP A 134 2.00 -11.20 -0.03
CA ASP A 134 1.73 -12.58 0.42
C ASP A 134 0.36 -13.08 -0.07
N PHE A 135 -0.67 -12.26 0.04
CA PHE A 135 -2.03 -12.59 -0.41
C PHE A 135 -2.08 -12.82 -1.93
N ILE A 136 -1.47 -11.94 -2.72
CA ILE A 136 -1.43 -12.09 -4.18
C ILE A 136 -0.67 -13.35 -4.59
N GLU A 137 0.45 -13.65 -3.93
CA GLU A 137 1.20 -14.88 -4.17
C GLU A 137 0.41 -16.14 -3.82
N GLU A 138 -0.38 -16.11 -2.74
CA GLU A 138 -1.30 -17.21 -2.41
C GLU A 138 -2.36 -17.41 -3.50
N VAL A 139 -2.99 -16.32 -3.97
CA VAL A 139 -3.99 -16.38 -5.05
C VAL A 139 -3.37 -16.88 -6.37
N ALA A 140 -2.15 -16.45 -6.70
CA ALA A 140 -1.44 -16.90 -7.89
C ALA A 140 -1.15 -18.41 -7.86
N ARG A 141 -0.92 -18.98 -6.67
CA ARG A 141 -0.74 -20.44 -6.47
C ARG A 141 -2.06 -21.23 -6.47
N GLN A 142 -3.15 -20.68 -5.93
CA GLN A 142 -4.37 -21.43 -5.63
C GLN A 142 -5.28 -21.79 -6.83
N HIS A 143 -4.94 -21.41 -8.06
CA HIS A 143 -5.75 -21.85 -9.21
C HIS A 143 -5.47 -23.27 -9.71
N LEU A 144 -4.78 -24.10 -8.92
CA LEU A 144 -4.91 -25.55 -8.98
C LEU A 144 -6.19 -25.98 -8.24
N GLY A 145 -7.35 -25.76 -8.86
CA GLY A 145 -8.53 -26.60 -8.65
C GLY A 145 -9.40 -26.44 -7.39
N THR A 146 -9.22 -25.45 -6.52
CA THR A 146 -10.23 -25.17 -5.45
C THR A 146 -10.33 -23.68 -5.12
N PRO A 147 -11.53 -23.10 -4.99
CA PRO A 147 -11.67 -21.72 -4.56
C PRO A 147 -11.19 -21.57 -3.11
N PRO A 148 -10.44 -20.51 -2.77
CA PRO A 148 -10.07 -20.27 -1.38
C PRO A 148 -11.32 -20.12 -0.52
N ASN A 149 -11.33 -20.80 0.63
CA ASN A 149 -12.23 -20.48 1.73
C ASN A 149 -11.79 -19.14 2.34
N ASN A 150 -12.03 -18.05 1.61
CA ASN A 150 -11.61 -16.73 2.05
C ASN A 150 -12.78 -16.02 2.73
N SER A 151 -12.66 -15.91 4.05
CA SER A 151 -13.45 -15.01 4.89
C SER A 151 -13.11 -13.53 4.63
N PHE A 152 -12.14 -13.23 3.76
CA PHE A 152 -11.89 -11.90 3.26
C PHE A 152 -12.95 -11.50 2.23
N LYS A 153 -14.02 -10.86 2.72
CA LYS A 153 -14.79 -9.93 1.89
C LYS A 153 -14.14 -8.56 2.03
N PRO A 154 -13.73 -7.88 0.94
CA PRO A 154 -13.39 -6.46 1.04
C PRO A 154 -14.56 -5.78 1.72
N LYS A 155 -14.28 -4.96 2.73
CA LYS A 155 -15.35 -4.29 3.48
C LYS A 155 -16.15 -3.46 2.47
N PRO A 156 -17.44 -3.74 2.26
CA PRO A 156 -18.25 -2.89 1.42
C PRO A 156 -18.21 -1.49 2.04
N LEU A 157 -17.91 -0.49 1.22
CA LEU A 157 -17.96 0.89 1.66
C LEU A 157 -19.41 1.19 2.05
N ARG A 158 -19.60 1.75 3.25
CA ARG A 158 -20.92 2.10 3.78
C ARG A 158 -21.54 3.12 2.83
N GLY A 159 -22.58 2.74 2.08
CA GLY A 159 -23.30 3.70 1.22
C GLY A 159 -24.05 3.15 0.02
N SER A 160 -23.92 1.87 -0.34
CA SER A 160 -24.79 1.24 -1.35
C SER A 160 -26.12 0.80 -0.73
N ALA A 161 -27.03 1.77 -0.59
CA ALA A 161 -28.47 1.55 -0.49
C ALA A 161 -29.16 2.48 -1.49
#